data_AF-A0A2V8J9Z5-F1
#
_entry.id   AF-A0A2V8J9Z5-F1
#
_cell.length_a   1.000
_cell.length_b   1.000
_cell.length_c   1.000
_cell.angle_alpha   90.00
_cell.angle_beta   90.00
_cell.angle_gamma   90.00
#
_symmetry.space_group_name_H-M   'P 1'
#
loop_
_entity.id
_entity.type
_entity.pdbx_description
1 polymer ?
#
loop_
_entity_poly.entity_id
_entity_poly.type
_entity_poly.pdbx_seq_one_letter_code
_entity_poly.pdbx_strand_id
1 'polypeptide(L)'
;MPRQLMTISRRWFQGAILTYLIGFTVLIVLAYLVYRDQPPLPAKVTAAGRTLFTRDDVITGMNVFQRYGLMEYGSIYGHGAYLGPDFTAEYLHITAQSLIRRYQDLPGGRLSAQERVAAELHENHYDEASDTLRWSDARANAHRTMEDYYRSVFSTKSHYPGVKADWISNPDDIRKLTAFFAWTAWTAAANRPGKNYSYTNNWPPEPLAGNTITAGTVTWSVISIIGLLGGTRVIFYFFGRYDWLGWSDELKKINFRSVAEVALTPSQKAVVWFLLVSSLLFLIQTLTGGLIAHYPPSPAVFWR
;
A
#
# COMPACT_ATOMS: atom_id res chain seq x y z
N MET A 1 48.41 8.01 24.30
CA MET A 1 47.60 9.06 23.64
C MET A 1 46.36 9.30 24.49
N PRO A 2 46.12 10.53 24.98
CA PRO A 2 44.89 10.82 25.72
C PRO A 2 43.69 10.70 24.78
N ARG A 3 42.67 9.93 25.17
CA ARG A 3 41.39 9.80 24.45
C ARG A 3 40.83 11.21 24.25
N GLN A 4 40.68 11.67 23.00
CA GLN A 4 39.85 12.84 22.71
C GLN A 4 38.46 12.56 23.29
N LEU A 5 38.08 13.34 24.30
CA LEU A 5 36.72 13.35 24.83
C LEU A 5 35.78 13.73 23.68
N MET A 6 34.73 12.94 23.47
CA MET A 6 33.69 13.30 22.50
C MET A 6 33.21 14.73 22.80
N THR A 7 33.21 15.58 21.77
CA THR A 7 32.69 16.97 21.82
C THR A 7 31.21 17.01 22.22
N ILE A 8 30.50 15.88 22.05
CA ILE A 8 29.11 15.66 22.45
C ILE A 8 29.08 14.92 23.79
N SER A 9 28.24 15.40 24.73
CA SER A 9 28.04 14.76 26.03
C SER A 9 27.71 13.26 25.89
N ARG A 10 28.33 12.41 26.73
CA ARG A 10 28.07 10.96 26.76
C ARG A 10 26.59 10.63 26.93
N ARG A 11 25.82 11.51 27.58
CA ARG A 11 24.37 11.35 27.79
C ARG A 11 23.58 11.40 26.47
N TRP A 12 23.96 12.29 25.56
CA TRP A 12 23.34 12.38 24.23
C TRP A 12 23.64 11.14 23.38
N PHE A 13 24.88 10.65 23.44
CA PHE A 13 25.26 9.41 22.76
C PHE A 13 24.51 8.19 23.32
N GLN A 14 24.42 8.07 24.65
CA GLN A 14 23.64 7.01 25.31
C GLN A 14 22.15 7.11 24.96
N GLY A 15 21.59 8.32 24.94
CA GLY A 15 20.21 8.56 24.53
C GLY A 15 19.96 8.14 23.08
N ALA A 16 20.84 8.51 22.15
CA ALA A 16 20.74 8.08 20.75
C ALA A 16 20.80 6.56 20.61
N ILE A 17 21.75 5.90 21.29
CA ILE A 17 21.83 4.43 21.29
C ILE A 17 20.54 3.81 21.82
N LEU A 18 20.02 4.30 22.94
CA LEU A 18 18.79 3.78 23.53
C LEU A 18 17.61 3.93 22.57
N THR A 19 17.47 5.09 21.93
CA THR A 19 16.44 5.34 20.91
C THR A 19 16.55 4.36 19.74
N TYR A 20 17.76 4.14 19.22
CA TYR A 20 17.97 3.17 18.14
C TYR A 20 17.65 1.74 18.58
N LEU A 21 18.12 1.32 19.74
CA LEU A 21 17.87 -0.04 20.25
C LEU A 21 16.37 -0.29 20.43
N ILE A 22 15.65 0.64 21.05
CA ILE A 22 14.19 0.51 21.24
C ILE A 22 13.48 0.54 19.89
N GLY A 23 13.79 1.52 19.03
CA GLY A 23 13.15 1.68 17.73
C GLY A 23 13.33 0.46 16.82
N PHE A 24 14.56 -0.05 16.69
CA PHE A 24 14.83 -1.26 15.91
C PHE A 24 14.23 -2.52 16.54
N THR A 25 14.21 -2.64 17.87
CA THR A 25 13.56 -3.78 18.53
C THR A 25 12.07 -3.81 18.19
N VAL A 26 11.39 -2.66 18.30
CA VAL A 26 9.96 -2.54 17.91
C VAL A 26 9.77 -2.89 16.44
N LEU A 27 10.61 -2.37 15.54
CA LEU A 27 10.52 -2.65 14.11
C LEU A 27 10.71 -4.14 13.80
N ILE A 28 11.68 -4.80 14.42
CA ILE A 28 11.95 -6.24 14.23
C ILE A 28 10.77 -7.08 14.73
N VAL A 29 10.23 -6.76 15.91
CA VAL A 29 9.05 -7.45 16.46
C VAL A 29 7.84 -7.27 15.54
N LEU A 30 7.59 -6.05 15.05
CA LEU A 30 6.49 -5.79 14.11
C LEU A 30 6.69 -6.53 12.78
N ALA A 31 7.92 -6.56 12.24
CA ALA A 31 8.22 -7.31 11.03
C ALA A 31 7.95 -8.81 11.20
N TYR A 32 8.38 -9.40 12.33
CA TYR A 32 8.08 -10.79 12.65
C TYR A 32 6.57 -11.07 12.71
N LEU A 33 5.80 -10.19 13.36
CA LEU A 33 4.35 -10.30 13.44
C LEU A 33 3.68 -10.19 12.06
N VAL A 34 4.16 -9.31 11.19
CA VAL A 34 3.67 -9.20 9.81
C VAL A 34 3.90 -10.49 9.04
N TYR A 35 5.10 -11.08 9.11
CA TYR A 35 5.39 -12.35 8.43
C TYR A 35 4.56 -13.52 8.96
N ARG A 36 4.34 -13.59 10.26
CA ARG A 36 3.56 -14.67 10.89
C ARG A 36 2.06 -14.53 10.59
N ASP A 37 1.55 -13.31 10.61
CA ASP A 37 0.12 -13.03 10.55
C ASP A 37 -0.33 -12.52 9.15
N GLN A 38 0.50 -12.67 8.11
CA GLN A 38 0.13 -12.33 6.73
C GLN A 38 -1.01 -13.23 6.22
N PRO A 39 -1.85 -12.75 5.28
CA PRO A 39 -2.84 -13.61 4.66
C PRO A 39 -2.15 -14.80 3.95
N PRO A 40 -2.71 -16.02 4.07
CA PRO A 40 -2.17 -17.16 3.37
C PRO A 40 -2.39 -17.01 1.86
N LEU A 41 -1.54 -17.68 1.09
CA LEU A 41 -1.68 -17.82 -0.35
C LEU A 41 -2.08 -19.28 -0.66
N PRO A 42 -3.38 -19.59 -0.80
CA PRO A 42 -3.86 -20.96 -0.92
C PRO A 42 -3.22 -21.69 -2.10
N ALA A 43 -2.93 -22.99 -1.97
CA ALA A 43 -2.48 -23.81 -3.10
C ALA A 43 -3.49 -23.78 -4.26
N LYS A 44 -4.79 -23.79 -3.93
CA LYS A 44 -5.89 -23.72 -4.89
C LYS A 44 -7.12 -23.05 -4.31
N VAL A 45 -7.86 -22.38 -5.19
CA VAL A 45 -9.21 -21.89 -4.93
C VAL A 45 -10.19 -22.78 -5.67
N THR A 46 -11.22 -23.26 -4.99
CA THR A 46 -12.18 -24.23 -5.54
C THR A 46 -13.63 -23.80 -5.36
N ALA A 47 -14.51 -24.21 -6.27
CA ALA A 47 -15.96 -24.11 -6.13
C ALA A 47 -16.62 -25.38 -6.68
N ALA A 48 -17.56 -25.95 -5.91
CA ALA A 48 -18.20 -27.24 -6.22
C ALA A 48 -17.20 -28.34 -6.66
N GLY A 49 -16.04 -28.42 -5.98
CA GLY A 49 -14.99 -29.41 -6.26
C GLY A 49 -14.12 -29.14 -7.49
N ARG A 50 -14.37 -28.06 -8.25
CA ARG A 50 -13.55 -27.64 -9.39
C ARG A 50 -12.56 -26.55 -8.98
N THR A 51 -11.32 -26.65 -9.44
CA THR A 51 -10.31 -25.60 -9.26
C THR A 51 -10.63 -24.42 -10.18
N LEU A 52 -10.64 -23.22 -9.61
CA LEU A 52 -10.80 -21.96 -10.34
C LEU A 52 -9.42 -21.43 -10.77
N PHE A 53 -8.52 -21.31 -9.80
CA PHE A 53 -7.12 -20.94 -10.01
C PHE A 53 -6.23 -21.47 -8.89
N THR A 54 -4.93 -21.43 -9.12
CA THR A 54 -3.89 -21.96 -8.23
C THR A 54 -3.03 -20.85 -7.63
N ARG A 55 -2.21 -21.21 -6.64
CA ARG A 55 -1.14 -20.34 -6.12
C ARG A 55 -0.26 -19.78 -7.24
N ASP A 56 0.13 -20.63 -8.18
CA ASP A 56 1.04 -20.24 -9.27
C ASP A 56 0.37 -19.25 -10.23
N ASP A 57 -0.94 -19.36 -10.43
CA ASP A 57 -1.71 -18.36 -11.19
C ASP A 57 -1.67 -16.99 -10.50
N VAL A 58 -1.83 -16.95 -9.17
CA VAL A 58 -1.77 -15.69 -8.38
C VAL A 58 -0.37 -15.07 -8.43
N ILE A 59 0.69 -15.88 -8.22
CA ILE A 59 2.08 -15.40 -8.30
C ILE A 59 2.41 -14.90 -9.70
N THR A 60 1.99 -15.63 -10.74
CA THR A 60 2.20 -15.20 -12.12
C THR A 60 1.40 -13.94 -12.43
N GLY A 61 0.18 -13.81 -11.91
CA GLY A 61 -0.62 -12.59 -12.00
C GLY A 61 0.06 -11.38 -11.36
N MET A 62 0.69 -11.57 -10.21
CA MET A 62 1.52 -10.53 -9.56
C MET A 62 2.70 -10.12 -10.44
N ASN A 63 3.37 -11.09 -11.07
CA ASN A 63 4.46 -10.81 -12.01
C ASN A 63 3.97 -10.07 -13.26
N VAL A 64 2.78 -10.41 -13.78
CA VAL A 64 2.12 -9.67 -14.88
C VAL A 64 1.85 -8.23 -14.46
N PHE A 65 1.28 -8.03 -13.26
CA PHE A 65 1.01 -6.70 -12.70
C PHE A 65 2.27 -5.83 -12.65
N GLN A 66 3.40 -6.39 -12.18
CA GLN A 66 4.69 -5.70 -12.12
C GLN A 66 5.29 -5.47 -13.53
N ARG A 67 5.29 -6.50 -14.38
CA ARG A 67 5.86 -6.45 -15.74
C ARG A 67 5.25 -5.35 -16.59
N TYR A 68 3.94 -5.13 -16.46
CA TYR A 68 3.22 -4.10 -17.19
C TYR A 68 3.17 -2.74 -16.49
N GLY A 69 3.80 -2.61 -15.31
CA GLY A 69 3.85 -1.34 -14.58
C GLY A 69 2.48 -0.86 -14.10
N LEU A 70 1.55 -1.79 -13.80
CA LEU A 70 0.18 -1.42 -13.42
C LEU A 70 0.10 -0.65 -12.10
N MET A 71 1.13 -0.74 -11.25
CA MET A 71 1.25 0.07 -10.02
C MET A 71 1.59 1.55 -10.30
N GLU A 72 2.16 1.86 -11.46
CA GLU A 72 2.40 3.24 -11.93
C GLU A 72 1.15 3.85 -12.58
N TYR A 73 0.09 3.05 -12.69
CA TYR A 73 -1.17 3.46 -13.29
C TYR A 73 -2.32 3.47 -12.28
N GLY A 74 -2.61 2.34 -11.67
CA GLY A 74 -3.57 2.17 -10.59
C GLY A 74 -2.90 1.69 -9.32
N SER A 75 -3.66 1.03 -8.45
CA SER A 75 -3.18 0.60 -7.14
C SER A 75 -3.66 -0.79 -6.70
N ILE A 76 -2.93 -1.37 -5.75
CA ILE A 76 -3.30 -2.58 -5.00
C ILE A 76 -3.16 -2.24 -3.52
N TYR A 77 -4.15 -2.58 -2.71
CA TYR A 77 -4.20 -2.22 -1.29
C TYR A 77 -4.01 -0.72 -1.02
N GLY A 78 -4.42 0.15 -1.95
CA GLY A 78 -4.27 1.59 -1.90
C GLY A 78 -2.85 2.08 -2.19
N HIS A 79 -1.92 1.20 -2.54
CA HIS A 79 -0.55 1.52 -2.90
C HIS A 79 -0.39 1.49 -4.42
N GLY A 80 0.04 2.62 -4.99
CA GLY A 80 0.25 2.79 -6.42
C GLY A 80 -0.15 4.19 -6.87
N ALA A 81 -0.33 4.35 -8.17
CA ALA A 81 -0.79 5.58 -8.78
C ALA A 81 -2.32 5.71 -8.72
N TYR A 82 -2.80 6.91 -9.08
CA TYR A 82 -4.19 7.34 -8.92
C TYR A 82 -4.89 7.65 -10.25
N LEU A 83 -4.26 7.32 -11.39
CA LEU A 83 -4.88 7.52 -12.70
C LEU A 83 -5.89 6.41 -13.01
N GLY A 84 -5.52 5.17 -12.69
CA GLY A 84 -6.36 3.98 -12.74
C GLY A 84 -7.06 3.70 -11.41
N PRO A 85 -7.93 2.66 -11.38
CA PRO A 85 -8.59 2.25 -10.16
C PRO A 85 -7.63 1.59 -9.16
N ASP A 86 -8.07 1.43 -7.93
CA ASP A 86 -7.51 0.39 -7.06
C ASP A 86 -8.16 -0.95 -7.42
N PHE A 87 -7.37 -1.89 -7.94
CA PHE A 87 -7.87 -3.17 -8.45
C PHE A 87 -8.40 -4.08 -7.33
N THR A 88 -7.96 -3.88 -6.08
CA THR A 88 -8.47 -4.64 -4.93
C THR A 88 -9.88 -4.19 -4.58
N ALA A 89 -10.10 -2.87 -4.49
CA ALA A 89 -11.40 -2.27 -4.24
C ALA A 89 -12.37 -2.51 -5.40
N GLU A 90 -11.92 -2.35 -6.64
CA GLU A 90 -12.74 -2.57 -7.83
C GLU A 90 -13.22 -4.02 -7.93
N TYR A 91 -12.31 -4.99 -7.81
CA TYR A 91 -12.68 -6.40 -7.82
C TYR A 91 -13.69 -6.72 -6.72
N LEU A 92 -13.46 -6.23 -5.50
CA LEU A 92 -14.35 -6.45 -4.36
C LEU A 92 -15.74 -5.85 -4.62
N HIS A 93 -15.80 -4.61 -5.09
CA HIS A 93 -17.04 -3.90 -5.37
C HIS A 93 -17.89 -4.61 -6.43
N ILE A 94 -17.31 -4.92 -7.59
CA ILE A 94 -18.02 -5.57 -8.70
C ILE A 94 -18.47 -6.97 -8.29
N THR A 95 -17.65 -7.70 -7.53
CA THR A 95 -18.03 -9.01 -6.97
C THR A 95 -19.21 -8.88 -6.01
N ALA A 96 -19.18 -7.94 -5.07
CA ALA A 96 -20.28 -7.71 -4.12
C ALA A 96 -21.58 -7.35 -4.84
N GLN A 97 -21.53 -6.46 -5.84
CA GLN A 97 -22.69 -6.13 -6.67
C GLN A 97 -23.26 -7.34 -7.41
N SER A 98 -22.38 -8.18 -7.99
CA SER A 98 -22.78 -9.40 -8.70
C SER A 98 -23.50 -10.38 -7.77
N LEU A 99 -22.97 -10.59 -6.57
CA LEU A 99 -23.57 -11.46 -5.56
C LEU A 99 -24.91 -10.91 -5.05
N ILE A 100 -25.01 -9.60 -4.80
CA ILE A 100 -26.26 -8.95 -4.36
C ILE A 100 -27.34 -9.18 -5.41
N ARG A 101 -27.07 -8.88 -6.69
CA ARG A 101 -28.04 -9.14 -7.78
C ARG A 101 -28.48 -10.60 -7.79
N ARG A 102 -27.53 -11.53 -7.69
CA ARG A 102 -27.82 -12.96 -7.69
C ARG A 102 -28.70 -13.41 -6.53
N TYR A 103 -28.56 -12.78 -5.36
CA TYR A 103 -29.31 -13.13 -4.15
C TYR A 103 -30.62 -12.36 -4.00
N GLN A 104 -30.77 -11.19 -4.64
CA GLN A 104 -32.05 -10.49 -4.73
C GLN A 104 -33.10 -11.33 -5.46
N ASP A 105 -32.68 -12.12 -6.45
CA ASP A 105 -33.57 -12.99 -7.23
C ASP A 105 -33.98 -14.28 -6.51
N LEU A 106 -33.50 -14.53 -5.28
CA LEU A 106 -33.83 -15.72 -4.50
C LEU A 106 -34.92 -15.42 -3.47
N PRO A 107 -36.08 -16.12 -3.49
CA PRO A 107 -37.13 -15.92 -2.51
C PRO A 107 -36.74 -16.43 -1.11
N GLY A 108 -37.16 -15.71 -0.05
CA GLY A 108 -37.36 -16.30 1.29
C GLY A 108 -36.23 -16.21 2.32
N GLY A 109 -35.34 -15.22 2.27
CA GLY A 109 -34.33 -15.00 3.31
C GLY A 109 -34.82 -14.13 4.49
N ARG A 110 -34.34 -14.41 5.72
CA ARG A 110 -34.48 -13.50 6.89
C ARG A 110 -33.56 -12.28 6.81
N LEU A 111 -32.46 -12.40 6.07
CA LEU A 111 -31.47 -11.35 5.82
C LEU A 111 -31.74 -10.71 4.46
N SER A 112 -31.46 -9.42 4.34
CA SER A 112 -31.35 -8.76 3.05
C SER A 112 -30.23 -9.38 2.21
N ALA A 113 -30.30 -9.21 0.88
CA ALA A 113 -29.25 -9.71 -0.03
C ALA A 113 -27.86 -9.14 0.35
N GLN A 114 -27.79 -7.87 0.75
CA GLN A 114 -26.54 -7.24 1.18
C GLN A 114 -25.98 -7.85 2.47
N GLU A 115 -26.81 -8.06 3.50
CA GLU A 115 -26.37 -8.69 4.75
C GLU A 115 -25.85 -10.11 4.52
N ARG A 116 -26.50 -10.87 3.61
CA ARG A 116 -26.03 -12.19 3.19
C ARG A 116 -24.67 -12.11 2.48
N VAL A 117 -24.49 -11.16 1.56
CA VAL A 117 -23.21 -10.99 0.86
C VAL A 117 -22.10 -10.57 1.82
N ALA A 118 -22.37 -9.64 2.73
CA ALA A 118 -21.41 -9.23 3.75
C ALA A 118 -20.98 -10.42 4.62
N ALA A 119 -21.95 -11.22 5.11
CA ALA A 119 -21.64 -12.42 5.87
C ALA A 119 -20.77 -13.41 5.08
N GLU A 120 -21.13 -13.70 3.82
CA GLU A 120 -20.39 -14.64 2.97
C GLU A 120 -18.97 -14.15 2.64
N LEU A 121 -18.78 -12.85 2.39
CA LEU A 121 -17.47 -12.29 2.04
C LEU A 121 -16.54 -12.19 3.26
N HIS A 122 -17.09 -11.95 4.45
CA HIS A 122 -16.34 -11.93 5.71
C HIS A 122 -16.03 -13.34 6.25
N GLU A 123 -16.81 -14.36 5.87
CA GLU A 123 -16.56 -15.73 6.28
C GLU A 123 -15.29 -16.28 5.59
N ASN A 124 -14.36 -16.75 6.40
CA ASN A 124 -13.07 -17.24 5.93
C ASN A 124 -13.11 -18.76 5.73
N HIS A 125 -13.32 -19.17 4.48
CA HIS A 125 -13.35 -20.58 4.05
C HIS A 125 -11.98 -21.12 3.62
N TYR A 126 -10.89 -20.56 4.14
CA TYR A 126 -9.56 -21.14 3.96
C TYR A 126 -9.35 -22.29 4.96
N ASP A 127 -8.99 -23.46 4.44
CA ASP A 127 -8.63 -24.62 5.21
C ASP A 127 -7.11 -24.83 5.17
N GLU A 128 -6.45 -24.63 6.31
CA GLU A 128 -5.01 -24.80 6.48
C GLU A 128 -4.54 -26.23 6.21
N ALA A 129 -5.35 -27.24 6.56
CA ALA A 129 -4.94 -28.64 6.44
C ALA A 129 -4.91 -29.12 4.97
N SER A 130 -5.83 -28.61 4.15
CA SER A 130 -5.89 -28.92 2.72
C SER A 130 -5.32 -27.82 1.81
N ASP A 131 -4.80 -26.74 2.40
CA ASP A 131 -4.32 -25.53 1.74
C ASP A 131 -5.25 -25.03 0.62
N THR A 132 -6.56 -25.05 0.91
CA THR A 132 -7.61 -24.81 -0.08
C THR A 132 -8.57 -23.74 0.42
N LEU A 133 -8.80 -22.73 -0.42
CA LEU A 133 -9.86 -21.75 -0.22
C LEU A 133 -11.11 -22.19 -0.99
N ARG A 134 -12.24 -22.31 -0.31
CA ARG A 134 -13.51 -22.74 -0.92
C ARG A 134 -14.41 -21.54 -1.17
N TRP A 135 -14.91 -21.42 -2.38
CA TRP A 135 -15.87 -20.39 -2.78
C TRP A 135 -17.23 -20.99 -3.07
N SER A 136 -18.27 -20.18 -2.89
CA SER A 136 -19.61 -20.48 -3.37
C SER A 136 -19.66 -20.50 -4.90
N ASP A 137 -20.65 -21.19 -5.46
CA ASP A 137 -20.88 -21.17 -6.92
C ASP A 137 -21.24 -19.77 -7.42
N ALA A 138 -21.88 -18.94 -6.59
CA ALA A 138 -22.20 -17.56 -6.91
C ALA A 138 -20.92 -16.72 -7.06
N ARG A 139 -19.96 -16.88 -6.14
CA ARG A 139 -18.66 -16.20 -6.19
C ARG A 139 -17.79 -16.71 -7.34
N ALA A 140 -17.83 -18.00 -7.64
CA ALA A 140 -17.16 -18.57 -8.80
C ALA A 140 -17.73 -18.04 -10.13
N ASN A 141 -19.05 -17.81 -10.20
CA ASN A 141 -19.67 -17.15 -11.35
C ASN A 141 -19.20 -15.70 -11.48
N ALA A 142 -19.23 -14.93 -10.38
CA ALA A 142 -18.73 -13.56 -10.36
C ALA A 142 -17.27 -13.46 -10.81
N HIS A 143 -16.40 -14.40 -10.41
CA HIS A 143 -15.01 -14.46 -10.87
C HIS A 143 -14.88 -14.60 -12.39
N ARG A 144 -15.69 -15.45 -13.03
CA ARG A 144 -15.70 -15.58 -14.50
C ARG A 144 -16.11 -14.27 -15.17
N THR A 145 -17.11 -13.57 -14.62
CA THR A 145 -17.46 -12.23 -15.09
C THR A 145 -16.31 -11.23 -14.92
N MET A 146 -15.51 -11.35 -13.86
CA MET A 146 -14.32 -10.51 -13.66
C MET A 146 -13.21 -10.79 -14.68
N GLU A 147 -13.02 -12.05 -15.09
CA GLU A 147 -12.06 -12.39 -16.15
C GLU A 147 -12.44 -11.71 -17.47
N ASP A 148 -13.72 -11.73 -17.83
CA ASP A 148 -14.24 -11.04 -19.02
C ASP A 148 -14.16 -9.51 -18.88
N TYR A 149 -14.44 -9.00 -17.68
CA TYR A 149 -14.32 -7.58 -17.37
C TYR A 149 -12.88 -7.10 -17.59
N TYR A 150 -11.88 -7.71 -16.95
CA TYR A 150 -10.48 -7.31 -17.11
C TYR A 150 -9.94 -7.59 -18.50
N ARG A 151 -10.44 -8.61 -19.20
CA ARG A 151 -10.18 -8.79 -20.63
C ARG A 151 -10.63 -7.56 -21.40
N SER A 152 -11.86 -7.09 -21.20
CA SER A 152 -12.36 -5.89 -21.88
C SER A 152 -11.54 -4.63 -21.58
N VAL A 153 -11.08 -4.49 -20.34
CA VAL A 153 -10.26 -3.36 -19.87
C VAL A 153 -8.88 -3.36 -20.54
N PHE A 154 -8.18 -4.50 -20.57
CA PHE A 154 -6.78 -4.54 -21.00
C PHE A 154 -6.56 -4.90 -22.48
N SER A 155 -7.51 -5.59 -23.14
CA SER A 155 -7.37 -5.98 -24.55
C SER A 155 -8.19 -5.12 -25.52
N THR A 156 -9.50 -4.98 -25.32
CA THR A 156 -10.40 -4.68 -26.47
C THR A 156 -10.70 -3.20 -26.67
N LYS A 157 -11.09 -2.48 -25.60
CA LYS A 157 -11.40 -1.05 -25.64
C LYS A 157 -11.56 -0.55 -24.21
N SER A 158 -10.52 0.10 -23.70
CA SER A 158 -10.60 0.63 -22.36
C SER A 158 -11.49 1.87 -22.30
N HIS A 159 -12.45 1.86 -21.37
CA HIS A 159 -13.21 3.04 -20.95
C HIS A 159 -12.43 3.87 -19.91
N TYR A 160 -11.27 3.38 -19.48
CA TYR A 160 -10.45 4.04 -18.48
C TYR A 160 -9.46 5.04 -19.09
N PRO A 161 -9.29 6.20 -18.43
CA PRO A 161 -8.22 7.15 -18.71
C PRO A 161 -6.86 6.46 -18.81
N GLY A 162 -6.06 6.79 -19.82
CA GLY A 162 -4.65 6.41 -19.87
C GLY A 162 -4.34 4.93 -20.17
N VAL A 163 -5.34 4.06 -20.28
CA VAL A 163 -5.13 2.65 -20.67
C VAL A 163 -4.95 2.57 -22.19
N LYS A 164 -3.82 2.01 -22.62
CA LYS A 164 -3.59 1.71 -24.04
C LYS A 164 -4.44 0.52 -24.46
N ALA A 165 -5.01 0.57 -25.67
CA ALA A 165 -5.57 -0.63 -26.29
C ALA A 165 -4.48 -1.70 -26.38
N ASP A 166 -4.85 -2.97 -26.17
CA ASP A 166 -3.94 -4.11 -26.17
C ASP A 166 -2.74 -3.98 -25.20
N TRP A 167 -2.88 -3.27 -24.07
CA TRP A 167 -1.81 -3.18 -23.06
C TRP A 167 -1.38 -4.58 -22.58
N ILE A 168 -2.35 -5.48 -22.39
CA ILE A 168 -2.08 -6.89 -22.13
C ILE A 168 -2.82 -7.71 -23.17
N SER A 169 -2.09 -8.25 -24.15
CA SER A 169 -2.70 -8.96 -25.28
C SER A 169 -2.91 -10.46 -25.02
N ASN A 170 -2.15 -11.06 -24.09
CA ASN A 170 -2.24 -12.50 -23.81
C ASN A 170 -3.44 -12.82 -22.89
N PRO A 171 -4.44 -13.60 -23.35
CA PRO A 171 -5.60 -14.02 -22.56
C PRO A 171 -5.27 -14.69 -21.24
N ASP A 172 -4.20 -15.49 -21.19
CA ASP A 172 -3.82 -16.22 -19.98
C ASP A 172 -3.16 -15.31 -18.95
N ASP A 173 -2.42 -14.28 -19.39
CA ASP A 173 -1.87 -13.27 -18.48
C ASP A 173 -2.98 -12.48 -17.79
N ILE A 174 -4.05 -12.13 -18.52
CA ILE A 174 -5.23 -11.45 -17.94
C ILE A 174 -5.96 -12.35 -16.94
N ARG A 175 -6.12 -13.65 -17.26
CA ARG A 175 -6.73 -14.63 -16.35
C ARG A 175 -5.96 -14.70 -15.03
N LYS A 176 -4.64 -14.83 -15.11
CA LYS A 176 -3.74 -14.88 -13.95
C LYS A 176 -3.72 -13.57 -13.17
N LEU A 177 -3.72 -12.43 -13.86
CA LEU A 177 -3.85 -11.11 -13.26
C LEU A 177 -5.17 -10.97 -12.49
N THR A 178 -6.27 -11.48 -13.05
CA THR A 178 -7.59 -11.50 -12.39
C THR A 178 -7.57 -12.39 -11.15
N ALA A 179 -6.87 -13.53 -11.17
CA ALA A 179 -6.68 -14.38 -9.99
C ALA A 179 -5.91 -13.64 -8.88
N PHE A 180 -4.90 -12.84 -9.24
CA PHE A 180 -4.19 -11.99 -8.29
C PHE A 180 -5.11 -10.94 -7.65
N PHE A 181 -5.89 -10.20 -8.45
CA PHE A 181 -6.87 -9.24 -7.93
C PHE A 181 -7.95 -9.91 -7.07
N ALA A 182 -8.35 -11.12 -7.43
CA ALA A 182 -9.31 -11.89 -6.66
C ALA A 182 -8.76 -12.31 -5.29
N TRP A 183 -7.47 -12.69 -5.23
CA TRP A 183 -6.79 -12.97 -3.98
C TRP A 183 -6.67 -11.71 -3.11
N THR A 184 -6.27 -10.57 -3.68
CA THR A 184 -6.18 -9.33 -2.89
C THR A 184 -7.55 -8.91 -2.36
N ALA A 185 -8.61 -8.96 -3.17
CA ALA A 185 -9.97 -8.67 -2.74
C ALA A 185 -10.49 -9.64 -1.68
N TRP A 186 -10.12 -10.93 -1.77
CA TRP A 186 -10.44 -11.89 -0.72
C TRP A 186 -9.79 -11.50 0.61
N THR A 187 -8.49 -11.18 0.63
CA THR A 187 -7.81 -10.75 1.86
C THR A 187 -8.42 -9.47 2.44
N ALA A 188 -8.98 -8.61 1.58
CA ALA A 188 -9.58 -7.34 1.97
C ALA A 188 -10.93 -7.49 2.68
N ALA A 189 -11.64 -8.61 2.47
CA ALA A 189 -12.96 -8.87 3.05
C ALA A 189 -12.96 -9.99 4.10
N ALA A 190 -12.25 -11.10 3.87
CA ALA A 190 -12.30 -12.27 4.73
C ALA A 190 -11.68 -11.99 6.11
N ASN A 191 -12.43 -12.30 7.17
CA ASN A 191 -11.98 -12.11 8.54
C ASN A 191 -10.75 -12.97 8.85
N ARG A 192 -9.81 -12.39 9.61
CA ARG A 192 -8.69 -13.17 10.17
C ARG A 192 -9.24 -14.25 11.10
N PRO A 193 -8.59 -15.42 11.20
CA PRO A 193 -8.99 -16.47 12.14
C PRO A 193 -9.15 -15.91 13.57
N GLY A 194 -10.34 -16.10 14.15
CA GLY A 194 -10.66 -15.64 15.50
C GLY A 194 -10.81 -14.12 15.66
N LYS A 195 -10.90 -13.34 14.58
CA LYS A 195 -11.12 -11.89 14.61
C LYS A 195 -12.40 -11.51 13.87
N ASN A 196 -12.88 -10.29 14.14
CA ASN A 196 -14.05 -9.68 13.52
C ASN A 196 -13.67 -8.60 12.48
N TYR A 197 -12.45 -8.67 11.96
CA TYR A 197 -11.95 -7.77 10.92
C TYR A 197 -11.09 -8.54 9.92
N SER A 198 -11.02 -8.02 8.69
CA SER A 198 -10.31 -8.66 7.58
C SER A 198 -8.78 -8.61 7.70
N TYR A 199 -8.06 -9.29 6.81
CA TYR A 199 -6.58 -9.26 6.83
C TYR A 199 -6.02 -7.84 6.67
N THR A 200 -6.76 -6.94 6.03
CA THR A 200 -6.41 -5.54 5.79
C THR A 200 -7.05 -4.58 6.80
N ASN A 201 -7.62 -5.07 7.91
CA ASN A 201 -8.36 -4.28 8.90
C ASN A 201 -9.60 -3.58 8.30
N ASN A 202 -10.40 -4.31 7.52
CA ASN A 202 -11.61 -3.84 6.82
C ASN A 202 -11.36 -2.74 5.79
N TRP A 203 -10.14 -2.64 5.26
CA TRP A 203 -9.86 -1.83 4.08
C TRP A 203 -10.09 -2.69 2.82
N PRO A 204 -10.67 -2.16 1.72
CA PRO A 204 -11.15 -0.78 1.53
C PRO A 204 -12.54 -0.56 2.13
N PRO A 205 -12.95 0.69 2.39
CA PRO A 205 -14.33 1.00 2.76
C PRO A 205 -15.30 0.52 1.66
N GLU A 206 -16.09 -0.51 1.97
CA GLU A 206 -17.01 -1.13 1.02
C GLU A 206 -18.26 -1.63 1.77
N PRO A 207 -19.30 -0.79 1.87
CA PRO A 207 -20.52 -1.13 2.59
C PRO A 207 -21.25 -2.36 2.03
N LEU A 208 -21.12 -2.65 0.73
CA LEU A 208 -21.76 -3.82 0.11
C LEU A 208 -21.10 -5.13 0.55
N ALA A 209 -19.80 -5.08 0.88
CA ALA A 209 -19.05 -6.22 1.39
C ALA A 209 -19.02 -6.30 2.92
N GLY A 210 -19.55 -5.29 3.63
CA GLY A 210 -19.53 -5.22 5.10
C GLY A 210 -18.28 -4.55 5.69
N ASN A 211 -17.37 -4.06 4.84
CA ASN A 211 -16.16 -3.39 5.27
C ASN A 211 -16.48 -2.02 5.88
N THR A 212 -16.30 -1.94 7.20
CA THR A 212 -16.50 -0.73 8.00
C THR A 212 -15.31 -0.48 8.92
N ILE A 213 -15.14 0.78 9.35
CA ILE A 213 -14.04 1.18 10.22
C ILE A 213 -14.07 0.35 11.52
N THR A 214 -12.94 -0.24 11.87
CA THR A 214 -12.82 -1.05 13.09
C THR A 214 -12.72 -0.16 14.34
N ALA A 215 -13.17 -0.67 15.49
CA ALA A 215 -12.99 0.00 16.78
C ALA A 215 -11.50 0.25 17.11
N GLY A 216 -10.62 -0.67 16.68
CA GLY A 216 -9.18 -0.52 16.83
C GLY A 216 -8.63 0.69 16.07
N THR A 217 -9.07 0.90 14.82
CA THR A 217 -8.68 2.05 14.01
C THR A 217 -9.03 3.37 14.69
N VAL A 218 -10.26 3.50 15.22
CA VAL A 218 -10.70 4.71 15.95
C VAL A 218 -9.88 4.91 17.22
N THR A 219 -9.71 3.86 18.02
CA THR A 219 -8.99 3.93 19.31
C THR A 219 -7.55 4.40 19.12
N TRP A 220 -6.81 3.79 18.19
CA TRP A 220 -5.42 4.17 17.93
C TRP A 220 -5.27 5.55 17.29
N SER A 221 -6.27 6.01 16.53
CA SER A 221 -6.29 7.37 15.99
C SER A 221 -6.41 8.42 17.10
N VAL A 222 -7.23 8.17 18.12
CA VAL A 222 -7.34 9.07 19.28
C VAL A 222 -6.07 9.03 20.14
N ILE A 223 -5.54 7.83 20.41
CA ILE A 223 -4.30 7.67 21.18
C ILE A 223 -3.12 8.36 20.48
N SER A 224 -3.01 8.29 19.15
CA SER A 224 -1.91 8.93 18.43
C SER A 224 -1.94 10.45 18.54
N ILE A 225 -3.13 11.08 18.49
CA ILE A 225 -3.29 12.52 18.70
C ILE A 225 -2.88 12.92 20.13
N ILE A 226 -3.34 12.16 21.14
CA ILE A 226 -2.95 12.38 22.54
C ILE A 226 -1.43 12.23 22.69
N GLY A 227 -0.84 11.20 22.09
CA GLY A 227 0.60 10.96 22.08
C GLY A 227 1.39 12.08 21.42
N LEU A 228 0.91 12.60 20.28
CA LEU A 228 1.53 13.72 19.56
C LEU A 228 1.52 15.00 20.40
N LEU A 229 0.36 15.39 20.92
CA LEU A 229 0.20 16.62 21.71
C LEU A 229 0.93 16.51 23.06
N GLY A 230 0.80 15.37 23.74
CA GLY A 230 1.49 15.09 25.00
C GLY A 230 3.00 15.05 24.82
N GLY A 231 3.49 14.33 23.81
CA GLY A 231 4.91 14.25 23.47
C GLY A 231 5.50 15.61 23.12
N THR A 232 4.80 16.40 22.31
CA THR A 232 5.20 17.78 21.96
C THR A 232 5.30 18.66 23.21
N ARG A 233 4.31 18.59 24.12
CA ARG A 233 4.35 19.33 25.40
C ARG A 233 5.53 18.91 26.26
N VAL A 234 5.81 17.62 26.36
CA VAL A 234 6.96 17.09 27.11
C VAL A 234 8.25 17.64 26.52
N ILE A 235 8.43 17.55 25.20
CA ILE A 235 9.61 18.08 24.51
C ILE A 235 9.79 19.57 24.81
N PHE A 236 8.74 20.40 24.62
CA PHE A 236 8.83 21.83 24.91
C PHE A 236 9.12 22.14 26.38
N TYR A 237 8.54 21.39 27.32
CA TYR A 237 8.84 21.55 28.73
C TYR A 237 10.32 21.29 29.02
N PHE A 238 10.88 20.19 28.51
CA PHE A 238 12.29 19.86 28.75
C PHE A 238 13.24 20.85 28.06
N PHE A 239 12.97 21.23 26.81
CA PHE A 239 13.79 22.23 26.10
C PHE A 239 13.70 23.62 26.73
N GLY A 240 12.53 24.03 27.23
CA GLY A 240 12.37 25.34 27.88
C GLY A 240 12.87 25.39 29.33
N ARG A 241 12.92 24.25 30.03
CA ARG A 241 13.35 24.18 31.44
C ARG A 241 14.84 23.93 31.62
N TYR A 242 15.49 23.29 30.65
CA TYR A 242 16.88 22.85 30.77
C TYR A 242 17.76 23.44 29.67
N ASP A 243 18.56 24.44 30.03
CA ASP A 243 19.40 25.19 29.10
C ASP A 243 20.47 24.33 28.40
N TRP A 244 20.85 23.18 28.96
CA TRP A 244 21.80 22.24 28.36
C TRP A 244 21.21 21.40 27.20
N LEU A 245 19.88 21.36 27.07
CA LEU A 245 19.19 20.73 25.92
C LEU A 245 19.03 21.70 24.75
N GLY A 246 19.10 23.00 25.02
CA GLY A 246 19.00 24.07 24.02
C GLY A 246 20.31 24.29 23.25
N TRP A 247 20.24 25.22 22.30
CA TRP A 247 21.42 25.71 21.61
C TRP A 247 22.29 26.45 22.63
N SER A 248 23.53 26.01 22.83
CA SER A 248 24.42 26.68 23.80
C SER A 248 24.66 28.12 23.36
N ASP A 249 24.67 29.06 24.30
CA ASP A 249 25.11 30.46 24.14
C ASP A 249 26.61 30.60 23.82
N GLU A 250 27.23 29.59 23.19
CA GLU A 250 28.53 29.73 22.55
C GLU A 250 28.39 30.58 21.29
N LEU A 251 28.09 31.87 21.48
CA LEU A 251 28.58 32.97 20.67
C LEU A 251 30.11 33.03 20.80
N LYS A 252 30.80 31.92 20.54
CA LYS A 252 32.23 31.94 20.22
C LYS A 252 32.33 32.86 19.03
N LYS A 253 33.10 33.96 19.17
CA LYS A 253 33.41 34.89 18.08
C LYS A 253 33.76 34.08 16.84
N ILE A 254 32.79 33.92 15.95
CA ILE A 254 32.97 33.18 14.72
C ILE A 254 33.84 34.08 13.87
N ASN A 255 35.11 33.72 13.76
CA ASN A 255 36.01 34.44 12.87
C ASN A 255 35.66 33.98 11.45
N PHE A 256 34.79 34.74 10.79
CA PHE A 256 34.40 34.45 9.42
C PHE A 256 35.61 34.67 8.52
N ARG A 257 36.20 33.57 8.02
CA ARG A 257 37.08 33.66 6.86
C ARG A 257 36.22 33.92 5.65
N SER A 258 36.66 34.83 4.78
CA SER A 258 35.99 35.04 3.51
C SER A 258 36.02 33.73 2.71
N VAL A 259 34.92 33.37 2.06
CA VAL A 259 34.83 32.15 1.23
C VAL A 259 35.89 32.18 0.12
N ALA A 260 36.30 33.39 -0.32
CA ALA A 260 37.36 33.60 -1.30
C ALA A 260 38.78 33.25 -0.79
N GLU A 261 38.99 33.19 0.53
CA GLU A 261 40.29 32.85 1.14
C GLU A 261 40.51 31.34 1.25
N VAL A 262 39.49 30.52 0.96
CA VAL A 262 39.56 29.06 1.05
C VAL A 262 39.87 28.48 -0.34
N ALA A 263 41.09 27.98 -0.52
CA ALA A 263 41.49 27.31 -1.76
C ALA A 263 40.64 26.05 -1.98
N LEU A 264 39.97 25.97 -3.14
CA LEU A 264 39.17 24.81 -3.52
C LEU A 264 40.06 23.64 -3.93
N THR A 265 39.88 22.51 -3.25
CA THR A 265 40.50 21.24 -3.63
C THR A 265 39.94 20.73 -4.97
N PRO A 266 40.67 19.89 -5.72
CA PRO A 266 40.18 19.30 -6.96
C PRO A 266 38.84 18.55 -6.79
N SER A 267 38.63 17.86 -5.67
CA SER A 267 37.38 17.17 -5.35
C SER A 267 36.21 18.15 -5.12
N GLN A 268 36.44 19.29 -4.47
CA GLN A 268 35.40 20.32 -4.30
C GLN A 268 35.05 20.98 -5.63
N LYS A 269 36.00 21.18 -6.54
CA LYS A 269 35.71 21.69 -7.88
C LYS A 269 34.84 20.73 -8.69
N ALA A 270 35.02 19.42 -8.49
CA ALA A 270 34.19 18.40 -9.15
C ALA A 270 32.72 18.43 -8.71
N VAL A 271 32.39 18.99 -7.54
CA VAL A 271 31.01 19.13 -7.04
C VAL A 271 30.15 19.95 -8.01
N VAL A 272 30.73 20.88 -8.77
CA VAL A 272 29.99 21.65 -9.79
C VAL A 272 29.34 20.74 -10.82
N TRP A 273 30.01 19.65 -11.23
CA TRP A 273 29.44 18.67 -12.16
C TRP A 273 28.30 17.88 -11.54
N PHE A 274 28.42 17.51 -10.25
CA PHE A 274 27.32 16.87 -9.52
C PHE A 274 26.10 17.79 -9.42
N LEU A 275 26.30 19.08 -9.13
CA LEU A 275 25.21 20.06 -9.09
C LEU A 275 24.57 20.25 -10.47
N LEU A 276 25.37 20.30 -11.54
CA LEU A 276 24.86 20.39 -12.90
C LEU A 276 23.98 19.19 -13.25
N VAL A 277 24.47 17.96 -13.02
CA VAL A 277 23.70 16.73 -13.27
C VAL A 277 22.44 16.68 -12.40
N SER A 278 22.54 17.04 -11.13
CA SER A 278 21.39 17.07 -10.21
C SER A 278 20.33 18.07 -10.68
N SER A 279 20.75 19.25 -11.15
CA SER A 279 19.86 20.28 -11.66
C SER A 279 19.17 19.84 -12.96
N LEU A 280 19.91 19.15 -13.84
CA LEU A 280 19.36 18.59 -15.07
C LEU A 280 18.34 17.47 -14.79
N LEU A 281 18.66 16.55 -13.88
CA LEU A 281 17.72 15.50 -13.47
C LEU A 281 16.47 16.08 -12.81
N PHE A 282 16.63 17.12 -11.99
CA PHE A 282 15.50 17.85 -11.39
C PHE A 282 14.61 18.52 -12.46
N LEU A 283 15.21 19.13 -13.48
CA LEU A 283 14.48 19.69 -14.61
C LEU A 283 13.70 18.60 -15.36
N ILE A 284 14.34 17.48 -15.71
CA ILE A 284 13.69 16.35 -16.39
C ILE A 284 12.54 15.82 -15.53
N GLN A 285 12.77 15.56 -14.24
CA GLN A 285 11.75 15.09 -13.30
C GLN A 285 10.55 16.05 -13.23
N THR A 286 10.81 17.35 -13.19
CA THR A 286 9.76 18.38 -13.15
C THR A 286 8.95 18.41 -14.45
N LEU A 287 9.62 18.33 -15.60
CA LEU A 287 8.96 18.27 -16.92
C LEU A 287 8.13 16.99 -17.08
N THR A 288 8.65 15.83 -16.65
CA THR A 288 7.91 14.57 -16.64
C THR A 288 6.72 14.62 -15.68
N GLY A 289 6.87 15.22 -14.49
CA GLY A 289 5.76 15.44 -13.57
C GLY A 289 4.66 16.33 -14.17
N GLY A 290 5.04 17.41 -14.85
CA GLY A 290 4.11 18.25 -15.60
C GLY A 290 3.39 17.50 -16.72
N LEU A 291 4.09 16.63 -17.44
CA LEU A 291 3.52 15.76 -18.47
C LEU A 291 2.49 14.79 -17.88
N ILE A 292 2.81 14.13 -16.76
CA ILE A 292 1.89 13.19 -16.08
C ILE A 292 0.65 13.94 -15.57
N ALA A 293 0.83 15.11 -14.94
CA ALA A 293 -0.29 15.94 -14.46
C ALA A 293 -1.20 16.42 -15.61
N HIS A 294 -0.66 16.55 -16.82
CA HIS A 294 -1.43 16.93 -18.01
C HIS A 294 -2.29 15.79 -18.57
N TYR A 295 -2.06 14.52 -18.21
CA TYR A 295 -2.88 13.40 -18.66
C TYR A 295 -4.12 13.19 -17.76
N PRO A 296 -5.32 13.70 -18.11
CA PRO A 296 -6.59 13.01 -17.75
C PRO A 296 -7.69 13.06 -18.87
N PRO A 297 -8.90 12.48 -18.65
CA PRO A 297 -9.41 11.20 -19.15
C PRO A 297 -9.66 11.08 -20.67
N SER A 298 -8.97 11.83 -21.52
CA SER A 298 -9.16 11.75 -22.97
C SER A 298 -8.05 10.92 -23.64
N PRO A 299 -8.35 10.12 -24.67
CA PRO A 299 -7.39 9.18 -25.22
C PRO A 299 -6.28 9.93 -25.98
N ALA A 300 -5.04 9.65 -25.61
CA ALA A 300 -3.88 9.62 -26.51
C ALA A 300 -3.49 10.89 -27.31
N VAL A 301 -3.77 12.11 -26.83
CA VAL A 301 -3.27 13.33 -27.50
C VAL A 301 -2.66 14.32 -26.49
N PHE A 302 -1.38 14.65 -26.67
CA PHE A 302 -0.68 15.75 -26.00
C PHE A 302 -1.01 17.04 -26.76
N TRP A 303 -1.68 18.00 -26.10
CA TRP A 303 -2.15 19.28 -26.65
C TRP A 303 -3.26 19.21 -27.72
N ARG A 304 -4.51 19.14 -27.28
CA ARG A 304 -5.66 19.73 -27.96
C ARG A 304 -6.47 20.59 -27.00
#